data_AF-A0A255YZ83-F1
#
_entry.id   AF-A0A255YZ83-F1
#
_cell.length_a   1.000
_cell.length_b   1.000
_cell.length_c   1.000
_cell.angle_alpha   90.00
_cell.angle_beta   90.00
_cell.angle_gamma   90.00
#
_symmetry.space_group_name_H-M   'P 1'
#
loop_
_entity.id
_entity.type
_entity.pdbx_description
1 polymer ?
#
loop_
_entity_poly.entity_id
_entity_poly.type
_entity_poly.pdbx_seq_one_letter_code
_entity_poly.pdbx_strand_id
1 'polypeptide(L)'
;MEKYRVEPLNMVNFPLDTPFLPVDSRFKLFPPPVNTLLKQVVPSIKVTTVEADMLYGLIIDDLKDGFFTSLPRMNDMQSIRDQSFDKSRKAYPAALFTPQHIPPDRLEEWYGNDGHTDAFRHAYWNALMTKRFGSDFAEKFATAHEAVPGNPPGRMSMDLFNNAVGRQIAVNNPFASDEQLADLIKAAVHNGDMVVIGKDGKPACSASVSINDHGLVPVSAASGSQ
;
A
#
# COMPACT_ATOMS: atom_id res chain seq x y z
N MET A 1 5.19 -43.45 1.78
CA MET A 1 5.12 -42.32 2.73
C MET A 1 6.47 -41.63 2.70
N GLU A 2 6.58 -40.52 2.00
CA GLU A 2 7.87 -39.87 1.74
C GLU A 2 7.81 -38.41 2.23
N LYS A 3 8.76 -38.09 3.11
CA LYS A 3 8.86 -36.83 3.85
C LYS A 3 9.34 -35.72 2.91
N TYR A 4 8.60 -34.63 2.84
CA TYR A 4 9.08 -33.39 2.23
C TYR A 4 10.16 -32.76 3.12
N ARG A 5 11.39 -32.72 2.59
CA ARG A 5 12.51 -31.91 3.08
C ARG A 5 12.49 -30.60 2.29
N VAL A 6 12.53 -29.46 2.99
CA VAL A 6 12.65 -28.14 2.39
C VAL A 6 14.12 -27.74 2.42
N GLU A 7 14.72 -27.49 1.25
CA GLU A 7 16.10 -26.98 1.12
C GLU A 7 16.08 -25.43 1.18
N PRO A 8 17.09 -24.78 1.78
CA PRO A 8 17.15 -23.32 1.88
C PRO A 8 17.58 -22.65 0.56
N LEU A 9 16.93 -21.54 0.19
CA LEU A 9 17.33 -20.74 -0.97
C LEU A 9 18.65 -20.00 -0.71
N ASN A 10 19.68 -20.35 -1.49
CA ASN A 10 20.94 -19.62 -1.54
C ASN A 10 20.74 -18.24 -2.19
N MET A 11 21.24 -17.18 -1.53
CA MET A 11 21.41 -15.86 -2.14
C MET A 11 22.54 -15.91 -3.18
N VAL A 12 22.25 -15.59 -4.43
CA VAL A 12 23.26 -15.49 -5.50
C VAL A 12 23.68 -14.02 -5.64
N ASN A 13 24.94 -13.73 -5.30
CA ASN A 13 25.59 -12.45 -5.60
C ASN A 13 26.07 -12.45 -7.05
N PHE A 14 25.80 -11.37 -7.80
CA PHE A 14 26.46 -11.09 -9.08
C PHE A 14 27.20 -9.75 -9.03
N PRO A 15 28.43 -9.68 -9.61
CA PRO A 15 29.34 -8.56 -9.45
C PRO A 15 28.97 -7.39 -10.37
N LEU A 16 29.17 -6.17 -9.86
CA LEU A 16 29.18 -4.92 -10.60
C LEU A 16 30.49 -4.86 -11.39
N ASP A 17 30.39 -4.68 -12.72
CA ASP A 17 31.34 -3.98 -13.61
C ASP A 17 31.50 -4.70 -14.95
N THR A 18 30.96 -4.10 -16.02
CA THR A 18 31.64 -3.97 -17.33
C THR A 18 30.89 -2.99 -18.24
N PRO A 19 31.59 -2.20 -19.09
CA PRO A 19 31.09 -0.96 -19.67
C PRO A 19 30.60 -1.09 -21.13
N PHE A 20 29.73 -0.15 -21.52
CA PHE A 20 29.39 0.33 -22.88
C PHE A 20 29.82 -0.51 -24.09
N LEU A 21 28.86 -0.98 -24.90
CA LEU A 21 29.08 -1.35 -26.31
C LEU A 21 27.84 -1.05 -27.20
N PRO A 22 28.03 -0.93 -28.53
CA PRO A 22 27.47 0.11 -29.40
C PRO A 22 26.21 -0.32 -30.18
N VAL A 23 25.59 0.66 -30.85
CA VAL A 23 24.41 0.50 -31.70
C VAL A 23 24.76 -0.24 -33.00
N ASP A 24 24.19 -1.43 -33.20
CA ASP A 24 24.07 -2.11 -34.50
C ASP A 24 22.58 -2.40 -34.78
N SER A 25 22.13 -2.13 -36.00
CA SER A 25 20.75 -2.03 -36.46
C SER A 25 20.07 -3.36 -36.78
N ARG A 26 20.55 -4.49 -36.24
CA ARG A 26 20.09 -5.83 -36.67
C ARG A 26 19.85 -6.89 -35.58
N PHE A 27 19.73 -6.53 -34.31
CA PHE A 27 19.31 -7.49 -33.27
C PHE A 27 18.01 -7.07 -32.59
N LYS A 28 17.10 -8.05 -32.44
CA LYS A 28 15.89 -7.96 -31.61
C LYS A 28 16.26 -7.28 -30.29
N LEU A 29 15.53 -6.21 -29.95
CA LEU A 29 15.61 -5.58 -28.63
C LEU A 29 15.31 -6.69 -27.61
N PHE A 30 16.34 -7.27 -27.00
CA PHE A 30 16.13 -7.95 -25.73
C PHE A 30 15.80 -6.82 -24.75
N PRO A 31 14.59 -6.79 -24.17
CA PRO A 31 14.28 -5.76 -23.18
C PRO A 31 15.36 -5.81 -22.10
N PRO A 32 15.81 -4.64 -21.60
CA PRO A 32 16.84 -4.60 -20.57
C PRO A 32 16.43 -5.50 -19.40
N PRO A 33 17.39 -6.11 -18.69
CA PRO A 33 17.09 -7.00 -17.59
C PRO A 33 16.13 -6.30 -16.61
N VAL A 34 15.01 -6.98 -16.37
CA VAL A 34 13.78 -6.60 -15.64
C VAL A 34 14.00 -5.74 -14.39
N ASN A 35 15.14 -5.92 -13.72
CA ASN A 35 15.52 -5.20 -12.51
C ASN A 35 15.86 -3.71 -12.75
N THR A 36 16.22 -3.32 -13.98
CA THR A 36 16.70 -1.96 -14.30
C THR A 36 15.55 -0.98 -14.50
N LEU A 37 14.44 -1.38 -15.15
CA LEU A 37 13.28 -0.50 -15.37
C LEU A 37 12.50 -0.26 -14.08
N LEU A 38 12.28 -1.29 -13.26
CA LEU A 38 11.63 -1.14 -11.96
C LEU A 38 12.42 -0.25 -11.00
N LYS A 39 13.76 -0.38 -10.95
CA LYS A 39 14.61 0.46 -10.09
C LYS A 39 14.66 1.93 -10.52
N GLN A 40 14.47 2.21 -11.81
CA GLN A 40 14.42 3.58 -12.32
C GLN A 40 13.08 4.27 -12.04
N VAL A 41 11.98 3.51 -12.02
CA VAL A 41 10.63 4.08 -11.85
C VAL A 41 10.13 3.98 -10.41
N VAL A 42 10.65 3.05 -9.61
CA VAL A 42 10.19 2.81 -8.22
C VAL A 42 11.41 2.63 -7.29
N PRO A 43 12.21 3.69 -7.02
CA PRO A 43 13.56 3.48 -6.50
C PRO A 43 13.67 3.02 -5.04
N SER A 44 12.58 2.84 -4.29
CA SER A 44 12.67 2.57 -2.83
C SER A 44 11.45 1.92 -2.17
N ILE A 45 10.47 1.40 -2.92
CA ILE A 45 9.25 0.87 -2.29
C ILE A 45 9.45 -0.62 -1.97
N LYS A 46 9.30 -0.99 -0.69
CA LYS A 46 9.12 -2.38 -0.29
C LYS A 46 7.72 -2.83 -0.74
N VAL A 47 7.62 -3.38 -1.95
CA VAL A 47 6.41 -4.01 -2.48
C VAL A 47 6.49 -5.53 -2.29
N THR A 48 5.35 -6.22 -2.22
CA THR A 48 5.37 -7.68 -2.29
C THR A 48 5.68 -8.17 -3.70
N THR A 49 6.09 -9.43 -3.83
CA THR A 49 6.28 -10.06 -5.15
C THR A 49 4.99 -10.07 -5.95
N VAL A 50 3.84 -10.26 -5.29
CA VAL A 50 2.51 -10.23 -5.92
C VAL A 50 2.16 -8.81 -6.38
N GLU A 51 2.41 -7.79 -5.56
CA GLU A 51 2.21 -6.39 -5.94
C GLU A 51 3.07 -6.02 -7.16
N ALA A 52 4.34 -6.43 -7.17
CA ALA A 52 5.22 -6.26 -8.31
C ALA A 52 4.69 -6.99 -9.56
N ASP A 53 4.30 -8.26 -9.43
CA ASP A 53 3.75 -9.07 -10.54
C ASP A 53 2.47 -8.47 -11.12
N MET A 54 1.62 -7.85 -10.29
CA MET A 54 0.44 -7.13 -10.76
C MET A 54 0.80 -5.85 -11.52
N LEU A 55 1.78 -5.07 -11.02
CA LEU A 55 2.30 -3.91 -11.76
C LEU A 55 2.94 -4.34 -13.09
N TYR A 56 3.60 -5.50 -13.13
CA TYR A 56 4.11 -6.09 -14.37
C TYR A 56 2.99 -6.56 -15.30
N GLY A 57 1.90 -7.13 -14.77
CA GLY A 57 0.71 -7.51 -15.55
C GLY A 57 0.14 -6.32 -16.33
N LEU A 58 0.08 -5.14 -15.70
CA LEU A 58 -0.30 -3.90 -16.38
C LEU A 58 0.60 -3.53 -17.56
N ILE A 59 1.88 -3.90 -17.51
CA ILE A 59 2.86 -3.69 -18.60
C ILE A 59 2.75 -4.79 -19.68
N ILE A 60 2.37 -6.01 -19.32
CA ILE A 60 2.28 -7.14 -20.26
C ILE A 60 0.98 -7.11 -21.08
N ASP A 61 -0.14 -6.68 -20.48
CA ASP A 61 -1.41 -6.56 -21.22
C ASP A 61 -1.29 -5.55 -22.38
N ASP A 62 -0.48 -4.50 -22.22
CA ASP A 62 -0.10 -3.58 -23.31
C ASP A 62 0.58 -4.26 -24.52
N LEU A 63 1.46 -5.24 -24.27
CA LEU A 63 2.18 -5.93 -25.34
C LEU A 63 1.24 -6.78 -26.19
N LYS A 64 0.07 -7.13 -25.67
CA LYS A 64 -0.98 -7.86 -26.40
C LYS A 64 -1.92 -6.92 -27.16
N ASP A 65 -2.17 -5.73 -26.62
CA ASP A 65 -3.13 -4.78 -27.19
C ASP A 65 -2.50 -3.81 -28.21
N GLY A 66 -1.16 -3.81 -28.36
CA GLY A 66 -0.46 -3.06 -29.41
C GLY A 66 -0.43 -1.55 -29.22
N PHE A 67 -0.78 -1.05 -28.03
CA PHE A 67 -0.79 0.36 -27.64
C PHE A 67 -0.02 0.52 -26.32
N PHE A 68 0.86 1.53 -26.22
CA PHE A 68 1.61 1.84 -24.99
C PHE A 68 0.67 2.51 -23.94
N THR A 69 -0.10 1.72 -23.19
CA THR A 69 -1.07 2.20 -22.16
C THR A 69 -0.59 2.12 -20.70
N SER A 70 0.57 1.53 -20.44
CA SER A 70 1.12 1.23 -19.11
C SER A 70 1.81 2.41 -18.46
N LEU A 71 2.49 3.28 -19.22
CA LEU A 71 3.06 4.51 -18.67
C LEU A 71 1.96 5.39 -18.04
N PRO A 72 0.82 5.65 -18.72
CA PRO A 72 -0.33 6.29 -18.09
C PRO A 72 -0.85 5.56 -16.84
N ARG A 73 -1.05 4.23 -16.89
CA ARG A 73 -1.57 3.46 -15.74
C ARG A 73 -0.62 3.45 -14.53
N MET A 74 0.70 3.38 -14.76
CA MET A 74 1.70 3.48 -13.69
C MET A 74 1.77 4.88 -13.11
N ASN A 75 1.64 5.91 -13.95
CA ASN A 75 1.51 7.29 -13.49
C ASN A 75 0.23 7.49 -12.68
N ASP A 76 -0.87 6.84 -13.07
CA ASP A 76 -2.12 6.84 -12.29
C ASP A 76 -1.93 6.18 -10.93
N MET A 77 -1.25 5.02 -10.83
CA MET A 77 -0.97 4.37 -9.55
C MET A 77 -0.13 5.26 -8.62
N GLN A 78 0.93 5.89 -9.15
CA GLN A 78 1.76 6.84 -8.38
C GLN A 78 0.94 8.06 -7.96
N SER A 79 0.16 8.64 -8.88
CA SER A 79 -0.71 9.78 -8.61
C SER A 79 -1.74 9.47 -7.53
N ILE A 80 -2.42 8.32 -7.62
CA ILE A 80 -3.43 7.86 -6.65
C ILE A 80 -2.79 7.69 -5.27
N ARG A 81 -1.59 7.11 -5.20
CA ARG A 81 -0.84 6.99 -3.94
C ARG A 81 -0.57 8.38 -3.34
N ASP A 82 0.05 9.26 -4.11
CA ASP A 82 0.49 10.57 -3.63
C ASP A 82 -0.71 11.44 -3.25
N GLN A 83 -1.80 11.40 -4.03
CA GLN A 83 -3.08 12.04 -3.69
C GLN A 83 -3.64 11.53 -2.36
N SER A 84 -3.53 10.23 -2.09
CA SER A 84 -4.06 9.64 -0.85
C SER A 84 -3.28 10.08 0.37
N PHE A 85 -1.95 10.16 0.26
CA PHE A 85 -1.12 10.74 1.31
C PHE A 85 -1.40 12.23 1.53
N ASP A 86 -1.56 13.01 0.47
CA ASP A 86 -1.82 14.44 0.59
C ASP A 86 -3.20 14.76 1.15
N LYS A 87 -4.24 14.06 0.67
CA LYS A 87 -5.61 14.26 1.16
C LYS A 87 -5.73 13.83 2.61
N SER A 88 -5.12 12.71 3.02
CA SER A 88 -5.21 12.24 4.40
C SER A 88 -4.52 13.20 5.38
N ARG A 89 -3.31 13.67 5.07
CA ARG A 89 -2.59 14.67 5.90
C ARG A 89 -3.34 15.99 6.01
N LYS A 90 -4.04 16.41 4.96
CA LYS A 90 -4.88 17.62 4.98
C LYS A 90 -6.16 17.41 5.80
N ALA A 91 -6.76 16.23 5.73
CA ALA A 91 -7.99 15.90 6.46
C ALA A 91 -7.74 15.70 7.96
N TYR A 92 -6.61 15.08 8.31
CA TYR A 92 -6.21 14.74 9.66
C TYR A 92 -4.75 15.15 9.88
N PRO A 93 -4.50 16.45 10.15
CA PRO A 93 -3.15 16.94 10.38
C PRO A 93 -2.55 16.34 11.65
N ALA A 94 -1.24 16.11 11.62
CA ALA A 94 -0.49 15.58 12.75
C ALA A 94 -0.67 16.45 14.00
N ALA A 95 -0.64 15.80 15.16
CA ALA A 95 -0.74 16.48 16.44
C ALA A 95 0.40 17.48 16.65
N LEU A 96 0.10 18.61 17.29
CA LEU A 96 1.14 19.56 17.75
C LEU A 96 2.02 18.97 18.87
N PHE A 97 1.51 17.96 19.58
CA PHE A 97 2.20 17.29 20.68
C PHE A 97 1.98 15.79 20.61
N THR A 98 3.00 15.02 20.99
CA THR A 98 2.91 13.57 21.14
C THR A 98 2.10 13.21 22.40
N PRO A 99 1.08 12.34 22.31
CA PRO A 99 0.39 11.83 23.49
C PRO A 99 1.32 11.03 24.40
N GLN A 100 1.17 11.16 25.72
CA GLN A 100 2.05 10.52 26.71
C GLN A 100 2.07 8.98 26.63
N HIS A 101 0.99 8.37 26.12
CA HIS A 101 0.88 6.92 25.98
C HIS A 101 1.64 6.35 24.78
N ILE A 102 2.22 7.20 23.93
CA ILE A 102 3.02 6.77 22.79
C ILE A 102 4.51 6.67 23.18
N PRO A 103 5.13 5.49 23.03
CA PRO A 103 6.56 5.33 23.29
C PRO A 103 7.40 6.22 22.38
N PRO A 104 8.40 6.97 22.91
CA PRO A 104 9.23 7.86 22.11
C PRO A 104 9.97 7.18 20.95
N ASP A 105 10.33 5.90 21.12
CA ASP A 105 11.01 5.08 20.12
C ASP A 105 10.09 4.60 18.97
N ARG A 106 8.77 4.75 19.12
CA ARG A 106 7.77 4.40 18.10
C ARG A 106 7.01 5.61 17.54
N LEU A 107 7.50 6.83 17.79
CA LEU A 107 6.84 8.05 17.37
C LEU A 107 6.67 8.16 15.85
N GLU A 108 7.70 7.82 15.08
CA GLU A 108 7.66 7.84 13.61
C GLU A 108 6.60 6.87 13.05
N GLU A 109 6.45 5.71 13.70
CA GLU A 109 5.41 4.75 13.33
C GLU A 109 4.00 5.30 13.63
N TRP A 110 3.83 5.96 14.77
CA TRP A 110 2.55 6.50 15.21
C TRP A 110 2.01 7.63 14.32
N TYR A 111 2.86 8.51 13.80
CA TYR A 111 2.40 9.66 13.00
C TYR A 111 1.64 9.27 11.72
N GLY A 112 1.98 8.11 11.14
CA GLY A 112 1.48 7.70 9.83
C GLY A 112 0.53 6.52 9.84
N ASN A 113 0.49 5.75 10.93
CA ASN A 113 -0.17 4.45 10.99
C ASN A 113 -1.19 4.37 12.12
N ASP A 114 -2.10 3.40 12.05
CA ASP A 114 -3.00 2.98 13.13
C ASP A 114 -4.09 4.00 13.53
N GLY A 115 -4.06 5.23 13.00
CA GLY A 115 -4.97 6.33 13.32
C GLY A 115 -5.93 6.74 12.20
N HIS A 116 -6.66 7.85 12.40
CA HIS A 116 -7.63 8.36 11.41
C HIS A 116 -7.00 8.74 10.07
N THR A 117 -5.78 9.30 10.09
CA THR A 117 -5.00 9.63 8.89
C THR A 117 -4.69 8.38 8.07
N ASP A 118 -4.44 7.26 8.73
CA ASP A 118 -4.16 5.97 8.11
C ASP A 118 -5.43 5.35 7.53
N ALA A 119 -6.47 5.24 8.35
CA ALA A 119 -7.77 4.72 7.94
C ALA A 119 -8.35 5.46 6.73
N PHE A 120 -8.28 6.80 6.74
CA PHE A 120 -8.69 7.62 5.59
C PHE A 120 -7.83 7.32 4.36
N ARG A 121 -6.51 7.26 4.51
CA ARG A 121 -5.58 7.04 3.40
C ARG A 121 -5.87 5.71 2.72
N HIS A 122 -6.03 4.64 3.48
CA HIS A 122 -6.31 3.29 2.98
C HIS A 122 -7.66 3.22 2.23
N ALA A 123 -8.72 3.79 2.81
CA ALA A 123 -10.01 3.85 2.13
C ALA A 123 -9.98 4.70 0.86
N TYR A 124 -9.37 5.89 0.90
CA TYR A 124 -9.32 6.78 -0.26
C TYR A 124 -8.46 6.20 -1.38
N TRP A 125 -7.33 5.60 -1.03
CA TRP A 125 -6.49 4.86 -1.97
C TRP A 125 -7.28 3.75 -2.67
N ASN A 126 -8.03 2.94 -1.92
CA ASN A 126 -8.87 1.88 -2.49
C ASN A 126 -10.07 2.39 -3.30
N ALA A 127 -10.65 3.53 -2.92
CA ALA A 127 -11.73 4.15 -3.67
C ALA A 127 -11.23 4.64 -5.04
N LEU A 128 -10.09 5.32 -5.08
CA LEU A 128 -9.48 5.79 -6.33
C LEU A 128 -9.01 4.63 -7.21
N MET A 129 -8.37 3.61 -6.62
CA MET A 129 -8.00 2.40 -7.38
C MET A 129 -9.23 1.70 -7.96
N THR A 130 -10.31 1.58 -7.19
CA THR A 130 -11.57 0.98 -7.67
C THR A 130 -12.16 1.76 -8.82
N LYS A 131 -12.17 3.09 -8.74
CA LYS A 131 -12.68 3.95 -9.81
C LYS A 131 -11.85 3.88 -11.10
N ARG A 132 -10.52 3.69 -10.98
CA ARG A 132 -9.60 3.69 -12.14
C ARG A 132 -9.37 2.30 -12.74
N PHE A 133 -9.34 1.26 -11.92
CA PHE A 133 -8.92 -0.09 -12.32
C PHE A 133 -9.97 -1.18 -12.00
N GLY A 134 -11.07 -0.82 -11.35
CA GLY A 134 -12.10 -1.77 -10.91
C GLY A 134 -11.82 -2.36 -9.53
N SER A 135 -12.89 -2.86 -8.89
CA SER A 135 -12.85 -3.34 -7.50
C SER A 135 -11.96 -4.56 -7.32
N ASP A 136 -12.03 -5.52 -8.25
CA ASP A 136 -11.25 -6.76 -8.20
C ASP A 136 -9.73 -6.51 -8.25
N PHE A 137 -9.30 -5.55 -9.08
CA PHE A 137 -7.89 -5.16 -9.15
C PHE A 137 -7.47 -4.49 -7.84
N ALA A 138 -8.26 -3.52 -7.37
CA ALA A 138 -7.97 -2.80 -6.14
C ALA A 138 -7.85 -3.74 -4.93
N GLU A 139 -8.74 -4.73 -4.83
CA GLU A 139 -8.71 -5.73 -3.77
C GLU A 139 -7.43 -6.58 -3.79
N LYS A 140 -7.10 -7.16 -4.94
CA LYS A 140 -5.91 -8.01 -5.08
C LYS A 140 -4.63 -7.22 -4.80
N PHE A 141 -4.54 -6.00 -5.34
CA PHE A 141 -3.39 -5.14 -5.16
C PHE A 141 -3.23 -4.74 -3.69
N ALA A 142 -4.29 -4.22 -3.07
CA ALA A 142 -4.26 -3.80 -1.67
C ALA A 142 -3.98 -4.98 -0.74
N THR A 143 -4.57 -6.15 -0.98
CA THR A 143 -4.30 -7.36 -0.18
C THR A 143 -2.84 -7.77 -0.26
N ALA A 144 -2.24 -7.72 -1.45
CA ALA A 144 -0.83 -7.96 -1.63
C ALA A 144 0.03 -6.91 -0.93
N HIS A 145 -0.39 -5.63 -0.94
CA HIS A 145 0.30 -4.55 -0.24
C HIS A 145 0.31 -4.74 1.28
N GLU A 146 -0.81 -5.18 1.88
CA GLU A 146 -0.85 -5.39 3.34
C GLU A 146 -0.06 -6.63 3.79
N ALA A 147 0.21 -7.58 2.89
CA ALA A 147 0.94 -8.82 3.16
C ALA A 147 2.47 -8.65 3.17
N VAL A 148 3.00 -7.42 3.23
CA VAL A 148 4.45 -7.17 3.30
C VAL A 148 5.04 -7.76 4.59
N PRO A 149 6.20 -8.46 4.51
CA PRO A 149 6.87 -9.01 5.68
C PRO A 149 7.15 -7.93 6.76
N GLY A 150 6.73 -8.23 7.98
CA GLY A 150 6.90 -7.33 9.13
C GLY A 150 5.70 -6.41 9.40
N ASN A 151 4.63 -6.44 8.58
CA ASN A 151 3.37 -5.80 8.94
C ASN A 151 2.69 -6.59 10.08
N PRO A 152 2.44 -6.00 11.26
CA PRO A 152 1.80 -6.72 12.35
C PRO A 152 0.37 -7.14 11.97
N PRO A 153 -0.10 -8.35 12.38
CA PRO A 153 -1.42 -8.84 11.98
C PRO A 153 -2.59 -7.91 12.35
N GLY A 154 -2.48 -7.19 13.48
CA GLY A 154 -3.49 -6.21 13.88
C GLY A 154 -3.62 -5.04 12.91
N ARG A 155 -2.49 -4.56 12.37
CA ARG A 155 -2.44 -3.44 11.42
C ARG A 155 -2.95 -3.90 10.07
N MET A 156 -2.40 -5.02 9.58
CA MET A 156 -2.88 -5.69 8.37
C MET A 156 -4.41 -5.87 8.37
N SER A 157 -5.00 -6.33 9.47
CA SER A 157 -6.46 -6.52 9.57
C SER A 157 -7.24 -5.20 9.51
N MET A 158 -6.74 -4.15 10.18
CA MET A 158 -7.35 -2.81 10.14
C MET A 158 -7.28 -2.24 8.72
N ASP A 159 -6.12 -2.31 8.08
CA ASP A 159 -5.88 -1.77 6.74
C ASP A 159 -6.74 -2.50 5.70
N LEU A 160 -6.79 -3.83 5.74
CA LEU A 160 -7.68 -4.61 4.86
C LEU A 160 -9.15 -4.23 5.01
N PHE A 161 -9.62 -3.98 6.25
CA PHE A 161 -10.99 -3.54 6.50
C PHE A 161 -11.24 -2.15 5.90
N ASN A 162 -10.36 -1.19 6.19
CA ASN A 162 -10.48 0.18 5.69
C ASN A 162 -10.38 0.24 4.16
N ASN A 163 -9.51 -0.59 3.57
CA ASN A 163 -9.40 -0.80 2.13
C ASN A 163 -10.75 -1.24 1.54
N ALA A 164 -11.40 -2.23 2.16
CA ALA A 164 -12.70 -2.74 1.70
C ALA A 164 -13.82 -1.68 1.78
N VAL A 165 -13.86 -0.88 2.85
CA VAL A 165 -14.82 0.24 2.97
C VAL A 165 -14.63 1.24 1.83
N GLY A 166 -13.38 1.60 1.51
CA GLY A 166 -13.04 2.46 0.38
C GLY A 166 -13.56 1.93 -0.96
N ARG A 167 -13.32 0.64 -1.24
CA ARG A 167 -13.85 -0.01 -2.46
C ARG A 167 -15.36 0.05 -2.52
N GLN A 168 -16.04 -0.25 -1.40
CA GLN A 168 -17.50 -0.24 -1.34
C GLN A 168 -18.09 1.17 -1.57
N ILE A 169 -17.48 2.20 -1.00
CA ILE A 169 -17.88 3.60 -1.22
C ILE A 169 -17.78 3.94 -2.71
N ALA A 170 -16.69 3.57 -3.38
CA ALA A 170 -16.52 3.82 -4.82
C ALA A 170 -17.53 3.05 -5.69
N VAL A 171 -17.78 1.77 -5.39
CA VAL A 171 -18.79 0.96 -6.10
C VAL A 171 -20.19 1.55 -5.96
N ASN A 172 -20.56 2.04 -4.78
CA ASN A 172 -21.87 2.63 -4.52
C ASN A 172 -22.01 4.04 -5.12
N ASN A 173 -20.91 4.68 -5.50
CA ASN A 173 -20.89 6.05 -6.01
C ASN A 173 -20.07 6.14 -7.31
N PRO A 174 -20.47 5.44 -8.39
CA PRO A 174 -19.64 5.29 -9.59
C PRO A 174 -19.37 6.61 -10.32
N PHE A 175 -20.19 7.63 -10.09
CA PHE A 175 -20.08 8.96 -10.71
C PHE A 175 -19.51 10.04 -9.77
N ALA A 176 -19.18 9.69 -8.52
CA ALA A 176 -18.59 10.66 -7.59
C ALA A 176 -17.22 11.13 -8.11
N SER A 177 -16.95 12.43 -8.00
CA SER A 177 -15.62 12.98 -8.19
C SER A 177 -14.66 12.45 -7.13
N ASP A 178 -13.36 12.62 -7.37
CA ASP A 178 -12.33 12.21 -6.41
C ASP A 178 -12.51 13.00 -5.09
N GLU A 179 -12.86 14.29 -5.15
CA GLU A 179 -13.28 15.10 -3.99
C GLU A 179 -14.52 14.56 -3.27
N GLN A 180 -15.56 14.17 -4.01
CA GLN A 180 -16.78 13.62 -3.39
C GLN A 180 -16.50 12.28 -2.69
N LEU A 181 -15.62 11.44 -3.25
CA LEU A 181 -15.17 10.22 -2.57
C LEU A 181 -14.40 10.54 -1.29
N ALA A 182 -13.54 11.56 -1.31
CA ALA A 182 -12.84 12.02 -0.11
C ALA A 182 -13.83 12.49 0.98
N ASP A 183 -14.87 13.23 0.61
CA ASP A 183 -15.89 13.69 1.55
C ASP A 183 -16.71 12.52 2.13
N LEU A 184 -17.08 11.54 1.31
CA LEU A 184 -17.77 10.32 1.75
C LEU A 184 -16.92 9.49 2.72
N ILE A 185 -15.63 9.36 2.45
CA ILE A 185 -14.71 8.64 3.34
C ILE A 185 -14.49 9.41 4.63
N LYS A 186 -14.38 10.74 4.56
CA LYS A 186 -14.31 11.58 5.76
C LYS A 186 -15.55 11.41 6.64
N ALA A 187 -16.73 11.30 6.02
CA ALA A 187 -17.97 10.99 6.72
C ALA A 187 -17.93 9.58 7.36
N ALA A 188 -17.46 8.55 6.64
CA ALA A 188 -17.29 7.20 7.19
C ALA A 188 -16.36 7.18 8.42
N VAL A 189 -15.22 7.88 8.35
CA VAL A 189 -14.32 8.04 9.50
C VAL A 189 -15.03 8.73 10.68
N HIS A 190 -15.77 9.81 10.43
CA HIS A 190 -16.50 10.53 11.48
C HIS A 190 -17.64 9.71 12.10
N ASN A 191 -18.32 8.89 11.31
CA ASN A 191 -19.46 8.08 11.75
C ASN A 191 -19.06 6.82 12.49
N GLY A 192 -17.78 6.44 12.48
CA GLY A 192 -17.30 5.24 13.16
C GLY A 192 -17.30 4.00 12.27
N ASP A 193 -17.49 4.17 10.97
CA ASP A 193 -17.53 3.08 9.99
C ASP A 193 -16.13 2.55 9.65
N MET A 194 -15.08 3.20 10.15
CA MET A 194 -13.68 2.84 9.93
C MET A 194 -13.08 2.22 11.20
N VAL A 195 -12.00 1.45 11.02
CA VAL A 195 -11.24 0.88 12.12
C VAL A 195 -9.95 1.67 12.31
N VAL A 196 -9.63 1.97 13.56
CA VAL A 196 -8.34 2.50 14.03
C VAL A 196 -7.87 1.65 15.21
N ILE A 197 -6.68 1.91 15.72
CA ILE A 197 -6.18 1.25 16.94
C ILE A 197 -6.38 2.15 18.14
N GLY A 198 -7.13 1.67 19.13
CA GLY A 198 -7.32 2.35 20.41
C GLY A 198 -6.02 2.43 21.23
N LYS A 199 -6.04 3.23 22.29
CA LYS A 199 -4.88 3.38 23.21
C LYS A 199 -4.45 2.07 23.87
N ASP A 200 -5.37 1.12 23.98
CA ASP A 200 -5.13 -0.22 24.50
C ASP A 200 -4.49 -1.17 23.48
N GLY A 201 -4.16 -0.67 22.28
CA GLY A 201 -3.55 -1.44 21.20
C GLY A 201 -4.52 -2.36 20.46
N LYS A 202 -5.84 -2.18 20.64
CA LYS A 202 -6.86 -3.02 20.00
C LYS A 202 -7.64 -2.27 18.92
N PRO A 203 -8.22 -2.98 17.94
CA PRO A 203 -9.14 -2.38 16.98
C PRO A 203 -10.30 -1.66 17.68
N ALA A 204 -10.62 -0.46 17.23
CA ALA A 204 -11.70 0.37 17.71
C ALA A 204 -12.40 1.08 16.53
N CYS A 205 -13.69 1.38 16.68
CA CYS A 205 -14.40 2.22 15.72
C CYS A 205 -13.77 3.62 15.71
N SER A 206 -13.59 4.21 14.54
CA SER A 206 -12.94 5.52 14.38
C SER A 206 -13.59 6.65 15.18
N ALA A 207 -14.90 6.62 15.37
CA ALA A 207 -15.63 7.61 16.17
C ALA A 207 -15.40 7.48 17.69
N SER A 208 -14.93 6.33 18.16
CA SER A 208 -14.67 6.08 19.59
C SER A 208 -13.29 6.56 20.06
N VAL A 209 -12.43 6.95 19.11
CA VAL A 209 -11.06 7.41 19.37
C VAL A 209 -10.95 8.86 18.93
N SER A 210 -10.47 9.74 19.81
CA SER A 210 -10.22 11.13 19.43
C SER A 210 -9.11 11.19 18.38
N ILE A 211 -9.24 12.12 17.43
CA ILE A 211 -8.22 12.36 16.40
C ILE A 211 -6.88 12.64 17.10
N ASN A 212 -5.81 12.00 16.64
CA ASN A 212 -4.46 12.08 17.21
C ASN A 212 -4.32 11.54 18.64
N ASP A 213 -5.25 10.70 19.10
CA ASP A 213 -5.21 10.08 20.43
C ASP A 213 -5.30 8.54 20.35
N HIS A 214 -5.05 7.99 19.15
CA HIS A 214 -4.99 6.57 18.88
C HIS A 214 -3.73 5.94 19.48
N GLY A 215 -3.75 4.61 19.62
CA GLY A 215 -2.59 3.83 20.03
C GLY A 215 -1.79 3.32 18.83
N LEU A 216 -1.00 2.29 19.11
CA LEU A 216 -0.26 1.52 18.12
C LEU A 216 -0.61 0.05 18.30
N VAL A 217 -0.57 -0.72 17.21
CA VAL A 217 -0.58 -2.17 17.35
C VAL A 217 0.61 -2.63 18.21
N PRO A 218 0.41 -3.59 19.13
CA PRO A 218 1.52 -4.19 19.84
C PRO A 218 2.49 -4.82 18.85
N VAL A 219 3.78 -4.57 19.02
CA VAL A 219 4.79 -5.35 18.33
C VAL A 219 4.62 -6.78 18.84
N SER A 220 4.36 -7.75 17.96
CA SER A 220 4.31 -9.15 18.37
C SER A 220 5.58 -9.44 19.16
N ALA A 221 5.46 -9.86 20.42
CA ALA A 221 6.60 -10.34 21.16
C ALA A 221 7.25 -11.41 20.27
N ALA A 222 8.44 -11.13 19.76
CA ALA A 222 9.31 -12.19 19.27
C ALA A 222 9.30 -13.23 20.39
N SER A 223 8.83 -14.44 20.10
CA SER A 223 8.78 -15.54 21.03
C SER A 223 10.08 -15.54 21.83
N GLY A 224 9.99 -15.11 23.10
CA GLY A 224 11.13 -15.09 23.99
C GLY A 224 11.64 -16.53 24.07
N SER A 225 12.81 -16.77 23.49
CA SER A 225 13.59 -17.95 23.80
C SER A 225 13.98 -17.82 25.27
N GLN A 226 13.22 -18.52 26.13
CA GLN A 226 13.71 -18.98 27.43
C GLN A 226 14.89 -19.94 27.22
#